data_AF-A0A9X1GEW0-F1
#
_entry.id   AF-A0A9X1GEW0-F1
#
_cell.length_a   1.000
_cell.length_b   1.000
_cell.length_c   1.000
_cell.angle_alpha   90.00
_cell.angle_beta   90.00
_cell.angle_gamma   90.00
#
_symmetry.space_group_name_H-M   'P 1'
#
loop_
_entity.id
_entity.type
_entity.pdbx_description
1 polymer ?
#
loop_
_entity_poly.entity_id
_entity_poly.type
_entity_poly.pdbx_seq_one_letter_code
_entity_poly.pdbx_strand_id
1 'polypeptide(L)'
;MIGLLVLLGIGGKLVIDQQKETEKLQEEMIEIVKSEEAKQVVEEGLKYLDLKAVTPEGVMQCYEIGYDSIEHNPMGGIDGEFIVNKDKNLIVLFRLDKDSN
;
A
#
# COMPACT_ATOMS: atom_id res chain seq x y z
N MET A 1 -0.89 -21.75 -39.73
CA MET A 1 -1.41 -22.13 -38.40
C MET A 1 -0.31 -22.22 -37.34
N ILE A 2 0.91 -22.68 -37.65
CA ILE A 2 2.05 -22.75 -36.71
C ILE A 2 2.47 -21.36 -36.19
N GLY A 3 2.49 -20.33 -37.03
CA GLY A 3 2.86 -18.96 -36.60
C GLY A 3 1.92 -18.32 -35.57
N LEU A 4 0.64 -18.72 -35.54
CA LEU A 4 -0.34 -18.21 -34.57
C LEU A 4 -0.11 -18.81 -33.17
N LEU A 5 0.26 -20.10 -33.11
CA LEU A 5 0.56 -20.81 -31.86
C LEU A 5 1.86 -20.31 -31.22
N VAL A 6 2.86 -19.92 -32.01
CA VAL A 6 4.12 -19.34 -31.50
C VAL A 6 3.89 -17.96 -30.87
N LEU A 7 3.05 -17.11 -31.48
CA LEU A 7 2.68 -15.80 -30.92
C LEU A 7 1.87 -15.92 -29.62
N LEU A 8 0.94 -16.88 -29.54
CA LEU A 8 0.20 -17.17 -28.29
C LEU A 8 1.10 -17.78 -27.21
N GLY A 9 2.09 -18.61 -27.59
CA GLY A 9 3.04 -19.20 -26.64
C GLY A 9 3.99 -18.15 -26.03
N ILE A 10 4.58 -17.28 -26.85
CA ILE A 10 5.51 -16.23 -26.39
C ILE A 10 4.74 -15.07 -25.74
N GLY A 11 3.68 -14.59 -26.39
CA GLY A 11 2.83 -13.52 -25.88
C GLY A 11 2.12 -13.92 -24.59
N GLY A 12 1.60 -15.15 -24.53
CA GLY A 12 0.98 -15.69 -23.32
C GLY A 12 1.96 -15.84 -22.15
N LYS A 13 3.19 -16.32 -22.41
CA LYS A 13 4.23 -16.39 -21.37
C LYS A 13 4.62 -15.02 -20.85
N LEU A 14 4.82 -14.04 -21.72
CA LEU A 14 5.18 -12.66 -21.32
C LEU A 14 4.10 -12.03 -20.42
N VAL A 15 2.82 -12.19 -20.78
CA VAL A 15 1.70 -11.67 -19.98
C VAL A 15 1.64 -12.33 -18.60
N ILE A 16 1.83 -13.65 -18.52
CA ILE A 16 1.84 -14.38 -17.24
C ILE A 16 3.02 -13.93 -16.38
N ASP A 17 4.22 -13.80 -16.96
CA ASP A 17 5.41 -13.37 -16.22
C ASP A 17 5.23 -11.93 -15.69
N GLN A 18 4.68 -11.01 -16.50
CA GLN A 18 4.35 -9.65 -16.05
C GLN A 18 3.31 -9.61 -14.92
N GLN A 19 2.29 -10.45 -15.00
CA GLN A 19 1.26 -10.54 -13.96
C GLN A 19 1.89 -11.02 -12.64
N LYS A 20 2.74 -12.06 -12.69
CA LYS A 20 3.42 -12.57 -11.49
C LYS A 20 4.34 -11.54 -10.84
N GLU A 21 5.09 -10.79 -11.64
CA GLU A 21 5.94 -9.72 -11.12
C GLU A 21 5.11 -8.61 -10.44
N THR A 22 3.94 -8.30 -11.00
CA THR A 22 3.00 -7.32 -10.42
C THR A 22 2.43 -7.82 -9.09
N GLU A 23 1.98 -9.08 -9.05
CA GLU A 23 1.46 -9.72 -7.83
C GLU A 23 2.53 -9.73 -6.74
N LYS A 24 3.76 -10.11 -7.08
CA LYS A 24 4.89 -10.15 -6.16
C LYS A 24 5.23 -8.75 -5.60
N LEU A 25 5.25 -7.71 -6.46
CA LEU A 25 5.48 -6.35 -6.00
C LEU A 25 4.38 -5.89 -5.02
N GLN A 26 3.13 -6.26 -5.28
CA GLN A 26 2.00 -5.93 -4.41
C GLN A 26 2.12 -6.63 -3.05
N GLU A 27 2.51 -7.91 -3.02
CA GLU A 27 2.81 -8.64 -1.79
C GLU A 27 3.95 -7.98 -0.99
N GLU A 28 5.06 -7.62 -1.64
CA GLU A 28 6.20 -6.94 -1.01
C GLU A 28 5.78 -5.59 -0.39
N MET A 29 4.97 -4.78 -1.10
CA MET A 29 4.46 -3.52 -0.57
C MET A 29 3.57 -3.74 0.66
N ILE A 30 2.68 -4.73 0.62
CA ILE A 30 1.83 -5.08 1.77
C ILE A 30 2.68 -5.53 2.97
N GLU A 31 3.73 -6.34 2.75
CA GLU A 31 4.63 -6.76 3.82
C GLU A 31 5.34 -5.56 4.47
N ILE A 32 5.81 -4.60 3.67
CA ILE A 32 6.41 -3.36 4.18
C ILE A 32 5.40 -2.55 5.00
N VAL A 33 4.18 -2.36 4.49
CA VAL A 33 3.12 -1.60 5.20
C VAL A 33 2.72 -2.28 6.52
N LYS A 34 2.80 -3.61 6.60
CA LYS A 34 2.57 -4.40 7.82
C LYS A 34 3.74 -4.37 8.80
N SER A 35 4.91 -3.87 8.42
CA SER A 35 6.10 -3.93 9.26
C SER A 35 5.93 -3.06 10.51
N GLU A 36 6.59 -3.48 11.60
CA GLU A 36 6.58 -2.69 12.84
C GLU A 36 7.28 -1.34 12.65
N GLU A 37 8.27 -1.24 11.75
CA GLU A 37 8.89 0.05 11.43
C GLU A 37 7.91 0.99 10.72
N ALA A 38 7.17 0.50 9.71
CA ALA A 38 6.16 1.29 9.03
C ALA A 38 5.06 1.76 9.99
N LYS A 39 4.62 0.87 10.88
CA LYS A 39 3.65 1.22 11.93
C LYS A 39 4.15 2.32 12.86
N GLN A 40 5.41 2.26 13.30
CA GLN A 40 6.00 3.30 14.14
C GLN A 40 6.03 4.66 13.42
N VAL A 41 6.49 4.69 12.16
CA VAL A 41 6.52 5.91 11.35
C VAL A 41 5.11 6.50 11.16
N VAL A 42 4.12 5.64 10.89
CA VAL A 42 2.72 6.06 10.78
C VAL A 42 2.23 6.68 12.09
N GLU A 43 2.41 6.00 13.23
CA GLU A 43 1.94 6.51 14.51
C GLU A 43 2.64 7.81 14.93
N GLU A 44 3.93 7.97 14.61
CA GLU A 44 4.67 9.22 14.82
C GLU A 44 4.12 10.35 13.94
N GLY A 45 3.86 10.06 12.65
CA GLY A 45 3.24 11.02 11.74
C GLY A 45 1.84 11.43 12.17
N LEU A 46 1.02 10.49 12.64
CA LEU A 46 -0.30 10.77 13.20
C LEU A 46 -0.21 11.64 14.45
N LYS A 47 0.74 11.33 15.36
CA LYS A 47 0.98 12.13 16.58
C LYS A 47 1.49 13.53 16.27
N TYR A 48 2.20 13.71 15.17
CA TYR A 48 2.62 15.04 14.70
C TYR A 48 1.42 15.89 14.27
N LEU A 49 0.40 15.29 13.65
CA LEU A 49 -0.83 15.97 13.23
C LEU A 49 -1.79 16.20 14.40
N ASP A 50 -1.93 15.22 15.29
CA ASP A 50 -2.74 15.26 16.49
C ASP A 50 -1.99 14.56 17.62
N LEU A 51 -1.51 15.30 18.62
CA LEU A 51 -0.76 14.75 19.76
C LEU A 51 -1.53 13.68 20.55
N LYS A 52 -2.85 13.60 20.40
CA LYS A 52 -3.72 12.60 21.02
C LYS A 52 -4.23 11.56 20.02
N ALA A 53 -3.65 11.48 18.83
CA ALA A 53 -3.98 10.45 17.86
C ALA A 53 -3.81 9.05 18.47
N VAL A 54 -4.68 8.14 18.06
CA VAL A 54 -4.76 6.75 18.52
C VAL A 54 -5.10 6.64 20.01
N THR A 55 -5.78 7.66 20.57
CA THR A 55 -6.38 7.63 21.92
C THR A 55 -7.85 8.09 21.90
N PRO A 56 -8.66 7.79 22.93
CA PRO A 56 -10.06 8.23 23.00
C PRO A 56 -10.26 9.75 22.95
N GLU A 57 -9.24 10.53 23.32
CA GLU A 57 -9.28 11.99 23.34
C GLU A 57 -8.84 12.65 22.02
N GLY A 58 -8.30 11.86 21.09
CA GLY A 58 -7.88 12.31 19.76
C GLY A 58 -9.03 12.47 18.78
N VAL A 59 -8.76 13.18 17.68
CA VAL A 59 -9.66 13.27 16.52
C VAL A 59 -9.63 11.96 15.74
N MET A 60 -8.43 11.41 15.53
CA MET A 60 -8.23 10.06 14.98
C MET A 60 -7.99 9.08 16.14
N GLN A 61 -9.06 8.49 16.68
CA GLN A 61 -9.01 7.64 17.87
C GLN A 61 -8.52 6.22 17.56
N CYS A 62 -8.86 5.72 16.38
CA CYS A 62 -8.33 4.47 15.84
C CYS A 62 -8.27 4.56 14.33
N TYR A 63 -7.41 3.74 13.74
CA TYR A 63 -7.28 3.62 12.29
C TYR A 63 -7.09 2.14 11.92
N GLU A 64 -7.52 1.79 10.72
CA GLU A 64 -7.29 0.50 10.10
C GLU A 64 -6.74 0.73 8.70
N ILE A 65 -5.72 -0.03 8.29
CA ILE A 65 -5.16 0.08 6.94
C ILE A 65 -6.05 -0.69 5.97
N GLY A 66 -6.51 -0.02 4.93
CA GLY A 66 -7.16 -0.68 3.79
C GLY A 66 -6.12 -1.35 2.91
N TYR A 67 -5.77 -2.62 3.18
CA TYR A 67 -4.72 -3.31 2.41
C TYR A 67 -5.01 -3.41 0.90
N ASP A 68 -6.29 -3.38 0.52
CA ASP A 68 -6.71 -3.39 -0.88
C ASP A 68 -6.40 -2.07 -1.61
N SER A 69 -6.11 -1.00 -0.87
CA SER A 69 -5.75 0.32 -1.43
C SER A 69 -4.24 0.49 -1.59
N ILE A 70 -3.42 -0.51 -1.25
CA ILE A 70 -1.97 -0.40 -1.27
C ILE A 70 -1.47 -0.47 -2.71
N GLU A 71 -0.86 0.62 -3.16
CA GLU A 71 -0.33 0.74 -4.50
C GLU A 71 1.00 1.48 -4.55
N HIS A 72 1.79 1.18 -5.58
CA HIS A 72 3.03 1.88 -5.85
C HIS A 72 2.72 3.27 -6.38
N ASN A 73 3.21 4.32 -5.71
CA ASN A 73 3.06 5.66 -6.22
C ASN A 73 4.03 5.88 -7.40
N PRO A 74 3.59 6.40 -8.56
CA PRO A 74 4.46 6.63 -9.72
C PRO A 74 5.65 7.56 -9.47
N MET A 75 5.56 8.42 -8.44
CA MET A 75 6.64 9.31 -7.99
C MET A 75 7.58 8.66 -6.96
N GLY A 76 7.35 7.39 -6.62
CA GLY A 76 8.05 6.63 -5.60
C GLY A 76 7.26 6.50 -4.30
N GLY A 77 7.56 5.44 -3.55
CA GLY A 77 6.90 5.12 -2.29
C GLY A 77 5.64 4.26 -2.47
N ILE A 78 4.92 4.08 -1.37
CA ILE A 78 3.71 3.28 -1.26
C ILE A 78 2.58 4.18 -0.80
N ASP A 79 1.55 4.33 -1.63
CA ASP A 79 0.31 5.02 -1.25
C ASP A 79 -0.67 4.02 -0.62
N GLY A 80 -1.52 4.53 0.26
CA GLY A 80 -2.58 3.73 0.87
C GLY A 80 -3.61 4.57 1.63
N GLU A 81 -4.59 3.87 2.19
CA GLU A 81 -5.71 4.47 2.89
C GLU A 81 -5.80 3.96 4.33
N PHE A 82 -6.08 4.87 5.24
CA PHE A 82 -6.57 4.58 6.58
C PHE A 82 -8.08 4.77 6.65
N ILE A 83 -8.79 3.78 7.18
CA ILE A 83 -10.18 3.92 7.63
C ILE A 83 -10.13 4.37 9.09
N VAL A 84 -10.66 5.56 9.36
CA VAL A 84 -10.54 6.21 10.68
C VAL A 84 -11.81 6.00 11.49
N ASN A 85 -11.65 5.79 12.80
CA ASN A 85 -12.74 5.69 13.77
C ASN A 85 -13.79 4.61 13.41
N LYS A 86 -13.40 3.61 12.60
CA LYS A 86 -14.26 2.56 12.05
C LYS A 86 -15.40 3.10 11.16
N ASP A 87 -15.27 4.33 10.66
CA ASP A 87 -16.19 4.92 9.70
C ASP A 87 -15.63 4.78 8.29
N LYS A 88 -16.28 3.96 7.47
CA LYS A 88 -15.86 3.68 6.09
C LYS A 88 -15.91 4.91 5.18
N ASN A 89 -16.60 5.98 5.59
CA ASN A 89 -16.63 7.23 4.83
C ASN A 89 -15.52 8.20 5.27
N LEU A 90 -14.83 7.90 6.36
CA LEU A 90 -13.73 8.71 6.89
C LEU A 90 -12.39 8.09 6.52
N ILE A 91 -11.92 8.46 5.33
CA ILE A 91 -10.69 7.94 4.73
C ILE A 91 -9.59 9.00 4.84
N VAL A 92 -8.39 8.58 5.25
CA VAL A 92 -7.17 9.38 5.20
C VAL A 92 -6.18 8.72 4.27
N LEU A 93 -5.67 9.46 3.29
CA LEU A 93 -4.63 8.99 2.38
C LEU A 93 -3.27 9.15 3.04
N PHE A 94 -2.39 8.17 2.86
CA PHE A 94 -1.00 8.24 3.28
C PHE A 94 -0.06 7.85 2.16
N ARG A 95 1.19 8.31 2.28
CA ARG A 95 2.32 7.82 1.51
C ARG A 95 3.43 7.42 2.47
N LEU A 96 3.97 6.22 2.28
CA LEU A 96 5.19 5.76 2.93
C LEU A 96 6.34 5.83 1.94
N ASP A 97 7.29 6.70 2.25
CA ASP A 97 8.52 6.87 1.50
C ASP A 97 9.70 6.37 2.31
N LYS A 98 10.65 5.75 1.62
CA LYS A 98 11.97 5.50 2.18
C LYS A 98 12.83 6.74 1.93
N ASP A 99 13.30 7.35 3.00
CA ASP A 99 14.26 8.44 2.90
C ASP A 99 15.52 7.94 2.17
N SER A 100 16.00 8.73 1.20
CA SER A 100 17.07 8.33 0.27
C SER A 100 18.48 8.69 0.76
N ASN A 101 18.65 8.90 2.07
CA ASN A 101 19.92 9.27 2.69
C ASN A 101 20.98 8.15 2.62
#